data_AF-A0A504U9L4-F1
#
_entry.id   AF-A0A504U9L4-F1
#
_cell.length_a   1.000
_cell.length_b   1.000
_cell.length_c   1.000
_cell.angle_alpha   90.00
_cell.angle_beta   90.00
_cell.angle_gamma   90.00
#
_symmetry.space_group_name_H-M   'P 1'
#
loop_
_entity.id
_entity.type
_entity.pdbx_description
1 polymer ?
#
loop_
_entity_poly.entity_id
_entity_poly.type
_entity_poly.pdbx_seq_one_letter_code
_entity_poly.pdbx_strand_id
1 'polypeptide(L)'
;MLVADYAALALFVLLWVAYAWITGSRRILSRTSLTKAMAERRRDWILNSLNRDLKMIDTQIMGGLQNGTAFFASTTIFAIGGCFALLGATEQVDAILKDIPFIVQGGRATFELKVCGLIALFAYSFFKFGWSYRLFNYCTILFGAIPMTDEAREHPARTMAAAERAIQMNIIAASHFNMGLRAIFYSIGYLGWFVSPWIFMLASGTVFVVLIRRQYFSEARRALLNDLAD
;
A
#
# COMPACT_ATOMS: atom_id res chain seq x y z
N MET A 1 5.07 25.48 20.76
CA MET A 1 5.69 24.54 19.79
C MET A 1 5.35 23.10 20.15
N LEU A 2 5.73 22.58 21.34
CA LEU A 2 5.38 21.22 21.79
C LEU A 2 3.91 20.80 21.62
N VAL A 3 2.94 21.63 22.06
CA VAL A 3 1.51 21.29 21.94
C VAL A 3 1.05 21.13 20.49
N ALA A 4 1.59 21.95 19.58
CA ALA A 4 1.27 21.88 18.15
C ALA A 4 1.89 20.65 17.48
N ASP A 5 3.11 20.27 17.88
CA ASP A 5 3.75 19.04 17.44
C ASP A 5 2.96 17.80 17.90
N TYR A 6 2.58 17.73 19.17
CA TYR A 6 1.75 16.62 19.69
C TYR A 6 0.36 16.58 19.05
N ALA A 7 -0.29 17.73 18.84
CA ALA A 7 -1.57 17.82 18.15
C ALA A 7 -1.47 17.34 16.69
N ALA A 8 -0.41 17.71 15.99
CA ALA A 8 -0.19 17.28 14.61
C ALA A 8 0.11 15.78 14.52
N LEU A 9 0.87 15.23 15.47
CA LEU A 9 1.13 13.79 15.58
C LEU A 9 -0.15 13.00 15.89
N ALA A 10 -0.96 13.49 16.83
CA ALA A 10 -2.26 12.92 17.15
C ALA A 10 -3.20 12.96 15.92
N LEU A 11 -3.22 14.07 15.19
CA LEU A 11 -4.00 14.21 13.95
C LEU A 11 -3.50 13.25 12.87
N PHE A 12 -2.19 13.07 12.69
CA PHE A 12 -1.64 12.11 11.75
C PHE A 12 -2.05 10.67 12.09
N VAL A 13 -1.93 10.27 13.36
CA VAL A 13 -2.36 8.94 13.82
C VAL A 13 -3.88 8.78 13.65
N LEU A 14 -4.66 9.81 13.99
CA LEU A 14 -6.11 9.81 13.82
C LEU A 14 -6.49 9.68 12.35
N LEU A 15 -5.86 10.44 11.44
CA LEU A 15 -6.10 10.32 9.99
C LEU A 15 -5.71 8.93 9.46
N TRP A 16 -4.62 8.35 9.97
CA TRP A 16 -4.20 7.00 9.60
C TRP A 16 -5.23 5.95 10.05
N VAL A 17 -5.67 6.02 11.31
CA VAL A 17 -6.67 5.10 11.88
C VAL A 17 -8.03 5.32 11.23
N ALA A 18 -8.46 6.56 11.03
CA ALA A 18 -9.70 6.91 10.35
C ALA A 18 -9.69 6.38 8.92
N TYR A 19 -8.60 6.52 8.18
CA TYR A 19 -8.50 5.95 6.84
C TYR A 19 -8.56 4.42 6.86
N ALA A 20 -7.84 3.77 7.79
CA ALA A 20 -7.90 2.32 7.95
C ALA A 20 -9.31 1.84 8.31
N TRP A 21 -10.04 2.59 9.14
CA TRP A 21 -11.41 2.30 9.53
C TRP A 21 -12.40 2.53 8.39
N ILE A 22 -12.26 3.64 7.64
CA ILE A 22 -13.09 3.96 6.47
C ILE A 22 -12.89 2.92 5.34
N THR A 23 -11.67 2.41 5.17
CA THR A 23 -11.36 1.43 4.13
C THR A 23 -11.62 -0.01 4.54
N GLY A 24 -11.54 -0.32 5.84
CA GLY A 24 -11.85 -1.64 6.40
C GLY A 24 -13.32 -1.85 6.74
N SER A 25 -14.04 -0.81 7.17
CA SER A 25 -15.44 -0.89 7.58
C SER A 25 -16.36 -0.72 6.39
N ARG A 26 -17.05 -1.80 6.02
CA ARG A 26 -18.03 -1.86 4.90
C ARG A 26 -19.20 -0.89 5.03
N ARG A 27 -19.38 -0.20 6.16
CA ARG A 27 -20.62 0.52 6.51
C ARG A 27 -20.62 2.03 6.30
N ILE A 28 -19.46 2.70 6.19
CA ILE A 28 -19.43 4.17 6.25
C ILE A 28 -19.60 4.81 4.87
N LEU A 29 -19.03 4.23 3.82
CA LEU A 29 -19.28 4.64 2.45
C LEU A 29 -20.10 3.56 1.74
N SER A 30 -21.31 3.92 1.31
CA SER A 30 -22.21 3.08 0.49
C SER A 30 -21.60 2.68 -0.87
N ARG A 31 -20.41 3.20 -1.23
CA ARG A 31 -19.73 2.95 -2.51
C ARG A 31 -18.75 1.79 -2.40
N THR A 32 -18.85 0.84 -3.32
CA THR A 32 -17.84 -0.22 -3.52
C THR A 32 -16.46 0.41 -3.72
N SER A 33 -15.50 0.07 -2.87
CA SER A 33 -14.11 0.54 -3.00
C SER A 33 -13.46 -0.06 -4.24
N LEU A 34 -12.52 0.66 -4.85
CA LEU A 34 -11.75 0.16 -5.99
C LEU A 34 -11.11 -1.21 -5.71
N THR A 35 -10.63 -1.41 -4.47
CA THR A 35 -10.04 -2.68 -4.02
C THR A 35 -11.03 -3.85 -4.09
N LYS A 36 -12.32 -3.62 -3.78
CA LYS A 36 -13.38 -4.64 -3.92
C LYS A 36 -13.69 -4.94 -5.37
N ALA A 37 -13.89 -3.91 -6.20
CA ALA A 37 -14.13 -4.09 -7.63
C ALA A 37 -12.98 -4.87 -8.29
N MET A 38 -11.73 -4.55 -7.92
CA MET A 38 -10.57 -5.30 -8.38
C MET A 38 -10.47 -6.72 -7.82
N ALA A 39 -11.04 -6.99 -6.64
CA ALA A 39 -11.09 -8.34 -6.08
C ALA A 39 -12.04 -9.24 -6.91
N GLU A 40 -13.18 -8.71 -7.33
CA GLU A 40 -14.11 -9.39 -8.25
C GLU A 40 -13.44 -9.66 -9.60
N ARG A 41 -12.77 -8.67 -10.21
CA ARG A 41 -12.05 -8.91 -11.47
C ARG A 41 -10.88 -9.89 -11.35
N ARG A 42 -10.18 -9.93 -10.21
CA ARG A 42 -9.15 -10.95 -9.92
C ARG A 42 -9.76 -12.35 -9.83
N ARG A 43 -10.98 -12.45 -9.27
CA ARG A 43 -11.74 -13.69 -9.23
C ARG A 43 -12.11 -14.14 -10.64
N ASP A 44 -12.69 -13.26 -11.44
CA ASP A 44 -13.08 -13.57 -12.82
C ASP A 44 -11.87 -13.98 -13.67
N TRP A 45 -10.73 -13.30 -13.50
CA TRP A 45 -9.49 -13.66 -14.17
C TRP A 45 -9.03 -15.09 -13.82
N ILE A 46 -8.99 -15.44 -12.54
CA ILE A 46 -8.56 -16.79 -12.12
C ILE A 46 -9.59 -17.85 -12.56
N LEU A 47 -10.89 -17.57 -12.48
CA LEU A 47 -11.91 -18.51 -12.98
C LEU A 47 -11.83 -18.70 -14.49
N ASN A 48 -11.61 -17.63 -15.26
CA ASN A 48 -11.46 -17.72 -16.71
C ASN A 48 -10.18 -18.49 -17.10
N SER A 49 -9.12 -18.41 -16.28
CA SER A 49 -7.90 -19.19 -16.52
C SER A 49 -8.12 -20.71 -16.45
N LEU A 50 -9.20 -21.18 -15.81
CA LEU A 50 -9.55 -22.61 -15.76
C LEU A 50 -9.92 -23.18 -17.13
N ASN A 51 -10.45 -22.34 -18.02
CA ASN A 51 -10.84 -22.72 -19.38
C ASN A 51 -9.68 -22.64 -20.38
N ARG A 52 -8.49 -22.23 -19.95
CA ARG A 52 -7.29 -22.09 -20.81
C ARG A 52 -6.39 -23.31 -20.67
N ASP A 53 -6.04 -23.92 -21.79
CA ASP A 53 -5.12 -25.07 -21.83
C ASP A 53 -3.68 -24.68 -21.46
N LEU A 54 -3.24 -23.49 -21.87
CA LEU A 54 -1.93 -22.95 -21.53
C LEU A 54 -2.05 -21.79 -20.53
N LYS A 55 -1.65 -22.05 -19.29
CA LYS A 55 -1.69 -21.08 -18.18
C LYS A 55 -0.42 -20.22 -18.06
N MET A 56 0.48 -20.28 -19.06
CA MET A 56 1.77 -19.57 -19.07
C MET A 56 1.62 -18.04 -19.08
N ILE A 57 0.57 -17.51 -19.71
CA ILE A 57 0.29 -16.07 -19.69
C ILE A 57 -0.07 -15.62 -18.27
N ASP A 58 -0.88 -16.42 -17.57
CA ASP A 58 -1.35 -16.08 -16.23
C ASP A 58 -0.23 -16.15 -15.19
N THR A 59 0.71 -17.09 -15.33
CA THR A 59 1.91 -17.14 -14.48
C THR A 59 2.86 -15.96 -14.73
N GLN A 60 2.98 -15.46 -15.96
CA GLN A 60 3.73 -14.23 -16.26
C GLN A 60 3.08 -13.00 -15.61
N ILE A 61 1.75 -12.87 -15.66
CA ILE A 61 1.03 -11.78 -14.98
C ILE A 61 1.29 -11.82 -13.47
N MET A 62 1.24 -13.02 -12.86
CA MET A 62 1.59 -13.19 -11.44
C MET A 62 3.04 -12.80 -11.15
N GLY A 63 3.99 -13.19 -12.01
CA GLY A 63 5.38 -12.78 -11.90
C GLY A 63 5.55 -11.26 -11.96
N GLY A 64 4.81 -10.57 -12.84
CA GLY A 64 4.79 -9.11 -12.89
C GLY A 64 4.32 -8.46 -11.58
N LEU A 65 3.27 -9.00 -10.95
CA LEU A 65 2.78 -8.51 -9.65
C LEU A 65 3.81 -8.74 -8.51
N GLN A 66 4.50 -9.89 -8.53
CA GLN A 66 5.57 -10.20 -7.58
C GLN A 66 6.75 -9.23 -7.75
N ASN A 67 7.21 -9.02 -8.98
CA ASN A 67 8.30 -8.11 -9.30
C ASN A 67 7.96 -6.67 -8.90
N GLY A 68 6.72 -6.22 -9.13
CA GLY A 68 6.25 -4.92 -8.66
C GLY A 68 6.32 -4.79 -7.13
N THR A 69 5.96 -5.85 -6.40
CA THR A 69 6.07 -5.87 -4.93
C THR A 69 7.54 -5.83 -4.46
N ALA A 70 8.41 -6.59 -5.12
CA ALA A 70 9.85 -6.60 -4.83
C ALA A 70 10.49 -5.23 -5.10
N PHE A 71 10.12 -4.57 -6.20
CA PHE A 71 10.60 -3.22 -6.53
C PHE A 71 10.29 -2.23 -5.38
N PHE A 72 9.04 -2.16 -4.94
CA PHE A 72 8.66 -1.26 -3.84
C PHE A 72 9.33 -1.63 -2.51
N ALA A 73 9.50 -2.93 -2.22
CA ALA A 73 10.24 -3.37 -1.04
C ALA A 73 11.69 -2.87 -1.07
N SER A 74 12.38 -3.03 -2.19
CA SER A 74 13.75 -2.54 -2.38
C SER A 74 13.84 -1.03 -2.25
N THR A 75 12.91 -0.28 -2.84
CA THR A 75 12.85 1.18 -2.68
C THR A 75 12.68 1.59 -1.22
N THR A 76 11.87 0.88 -0.43
CA THR A 76 11.75 1.17 1.01
C THR A 76 13.04 0.91 1.79
N ILE A 77 13.82 -0.10 1.42
CA ILE A 77 15.15 -0.33 2.04
C ILE A 77 16.08 0.85 1.75
N PHE A 78 16.13 1.32 0.50
CA PHE A 78 16.93 2.50 0.14
C PHE A 78 16.48 3.75 0.90
N ALA A 79 15.17 3.96 1.05
CA ALA A 79 14.63 5.08 1.83
C ALA A 79 15.03 4.99 3.31
N ILE A 80 15.01 3.79 3.90
CA ILE A 80 15.49 3.55 5.27
C ILE A 80 16.99 3.87 5.37
N GLY A 81 17.80 3.40 4.43
CA GLY A 81 19.24 3.71 4.36
C GLY A 81 19.50 5.23 4.28
N GLY A 82 18.73 5.94 3.46
CA GLY A 82 18.76 7.40 3.38
C GLY A 82 18.41 8.09 4.71
N CYS A 83 17.44 7.56 5.45
CA CYS A 83 17.12 8.07 6.79
C CYS A 83 18.24 7.84 7.80
N PHE A 84 18.92 6.68 7.76
CA PHE A 84 20.10 6.45 8.60
C PHE A 84 21.27 7.37 8.24
N ALA A 85 21.47 7.67 6.96
CA ALA A 85 22.45 8.66 6.53
C ALA A 85 22.09 10.07 7.07
N LEU A 86 20.81 10.45 7.07
CA LEU A 86 20.33 11.70 7.68
C LEU A 86 20.60 11.74 9.19
N LEU A 87 20.43 10.63 9.92
CA LEU A 87 20.78 10.56 11.35
C LEU A 87 22.29 10.76 11.57
N GLY A 88 23.13 10.14 10.74
CA GLY A 88 24.59 10.29 10.82
C GLY A 88 25.09 11.69 10.47
N ALA A 89 24.40 12.40 9.57
CA ALA A 89 24.74 13.76 9.12
C ALA A 89 23.83 14.84 9.73
N THR A 90 23.20 14.58 10.88
CA THR A 90 22.19 15.47 11.48
C THR A 90 22.69 16.90 11.64
N GLU A 91 23.94 17.11 12.10
CA GLU A 91 24.48 18.45 12.33
C GLU A 91 24.66 19.26 11.04
N GLN A 92 25.08 18.61 9.95
CA GLN A 92 25.26 19.25 8.64
C GLN A 92 23.91 19.62 8.02
N VAL A 93 22.93 18.72 8.15
CA VAL A 93 21.57 18.96 7.64
C VAL A 93 20.88 20.06 8.44
N ASP A 94 20.99 20.05 9.77
CA ASP A 94 20.43 21.08 10.64
C ASP A 94 21.06 22.45 10.38
N ALA A 95 22.38 22.51 10.13
CA ALA A 95 23.06 23.74 9.74
C ALA A 95 22.51 24.33 8.44
N ILE A 96 22.29 23.50 7.41
CA ILE A 96 21.71 23.95 6.13
C ILE A 96 20.26 24.40 6.30
N LEU A 97 19.47 23.70 7.12
CA LEU A 97 18.07 24.05 7.36
C LEU A 97 17.91 25.35 8.15
N LYS A 98 18.89 25.71 8.99
CA LYS A 98 18.92 26.99 9.73
C LYS A 98 19.03 28.20 8.81
N ASP A 99 19.66 28.05 7.65
CA ASP A 99 19.82 29.13 6.66
C ASP A 99 18.54 29.37 5.84
N ILE A 100 17.55 28.47 5.92
CA ILE A 100 16.29 28.59 5.19
C ILE A 100 15.28 29.37 6.03
N PRO A 101 14.86 30.59 5.61
CA PRO A 101 13.77 31.29 6.26
C PRO A 101 12.50 30.42 6.18
N PHE A 102 11.64 30.47 7.20
CA PHE A 102 10.40 29.67 7.38
C PHE A 102 10.52 28.29 8.03
N ILE A 103 11.71 27.72 8.27
CA ILE A 103 11.83 26.44 8.99
C ILE A 103 11.82 26.70 10.51
N VAL A 104 10.88 26.05 11.21
CA VAL A 104 10.82 26.13 12.67
C VAL A 104 12.00 25.36 13.25
N GLN A 105 12.92 26.08 13.89
CA GLN A 105 14.10 25.48 14.50
C GLN A 105 13.69 24.55 15.65
N GLY A 106 13.81 23.24 15.41
CA GLY A 106 13.71 22.21 16.43
C GLY A 106 15.12 21.75 16.81
N GLY A 107 15.42 21.63 18.10
CA GLY A 107 16.74 21.13 18.53
C GLY A 107 17.05 19.75 17.95
N ARG A 108 18.35 19.38 17.94
CA ARG A 108 18.87 18.10 17.41
C ARG A 108 18.02 16.87 17.78
N ALA A 109 17.65 16.74 19.06
CA ALA A 109 16.84 15.62 19.54
C ALA A 109 15.45 15.54 18.86
N THR A 110 14.86 16.68 18.50
CA THR A 110 13.57 16.73 17.79
C THR A 110 13.73 16.28 16.34
N PHE A 111 14.83 16.66 15.68
CA PHE A 111 15.14 16.19 14.33
C PHE A 111 15.37 14.68 14.29
N GLU A 112 16.20 14.15 15.20
CA GLU A 112 16.45 12.71 15.31
C GLU A 112 15.14 11.92 15.54
N LEU A 113 14.25 12.44 16.40
CA LEU A 113 12.94 11.84 16.64
C LEU A 113 12.03 11.83 15.40
N LYS A 114 12.04 12.91 14.61
CA LYS A 114 11.32 12.97 13.32
C LYS A 114 11.86 11.94 12.33
N VAL A 115 13.18 11.83 12.21
CA VAL A 115 13.80 10.83 11.31
C VAL A 115 13.49 9.40 11.78
N CYS A 116 13.52 9.13 13.09
CA CYS A 116 13.12 7.84 13.66
C CYS A 116 11.67 7.47 13.33
N GLY A 117 10.73 8.42 13.39
CA GLY A 117 9.34 8.19 12.99
C GLY A 117 9.19 7.90 11.49
N LEU A 118 9.99 8.57 10.65
CA LEU A 118 10.04 8.29 9.21
C LEU A 118 10.60 6.89 8.92
N ILE A 119 11.66 6.47 9.63
CA ILE A 119 12.21 5.10 9.57
C ILE A 119 11.13 4.09 9.95
N ALA A 120 10.37 4.35 11.03
CA ALA A 120 9.29 3.45 11.45
C ALA A 120 8.20 3.29 10.37
N LEU A 121 7.84 4.37 9.66
CA LEU A 121 6.90 4.31 8.53
C LEU A 121 7.44 3.47 7.37
N PHE A 122 8.70 3.68 6.98
CA PHE A 122 9.30 2.89 5.91
C PHE A 122 9.53 1.44 6.31
N ALA A 123 9.90 1.16 7.56
CA ALA A 123 10.03 -0.19 8.10
C ALA A 123 8.67 -0.91 8.08
N TYR A 124 7.59 -0.25 8.51
CA TYR A 124 6.23 -0.78 8.37
C TYR A 124 5.89 -1.10 6.91
N SER A 125 6.21 -0.19 5.99
CA SER A 125 5.99 -0.39 4.56
C SER A 125 6.76 -1.59 4.03
N PHE A 126 8.03 -1.73 4.41
CA PHE A 126 8.90 -2.84 4.03
C PHE A 126 8.31 -4.18 4.48
N PHE A 127 7.89 -4.30 5.75
CA PHE A 127 7.25 -5.53 6.24
C PHE A 127 5.96 -5.85 5.49
N LYS A 128 5.15 -4.84 5.14
CA LYS A 128 3.93 -5.04 4.36
C LYS A 128 4.21 -5.51 2.94
N PHE A 129 5.21 -4.96 2.27
CA PHE A 129 5.63 -5.44 0.94
C PHE A 129 6.25 -6.84 1.02
N GLY A 130 7.11 -7.11 2.00
CA GLY A 130 7.68 -8.45 2.21
C GLY A 130 6.62 -9.52 2.45
N TRP A 131 5.59 -9.21 3.25
CA TRP A 131 4.44 -10.10 3.43
C TRP A 131 3.65 -10.28 2.14
N SER A 132 3.34 -9.19 1.43
CA SER A 132 2.66 -9.25 0.13
C SER A 132 3.43 -10.09 -0.89
N TYR A 133 4.76 -9.97 -0.93
CA TYR A 133 5.62 -10.72 -1.83
C TYR A 133 5.54 -12.22 -1.55
N ARG A 134 5.61 -12.60 -0.27
CA ARG A 134 5.44 -14.00 0.16
C ARG A 134 4.06 -14.55 -0.21
N LEU A 135 3.00 -13.77 -0.02
CA LEU A 135 1.64 -14.21 -0.37
C LEU A 135 1.44 -14.33 -1.88
N PHE A 136 2.03 -13.45 -2.70
CA PHE A 136 2.00 -13.61 -4.15
C PHE A 136 2.75 -14.87 -4.60
N ASN A 137 3.87 -15.22 -3.96
CA ASN A 137 4.56 -16.50 -4.22
C ASN A 137 3.67 -17.70 -3.88
N TYR A 138 3.01 -17.67 -2.71
CA TYR A 138 2.05 -18.72 -2.33
C TYR A 138 0.87 -18.80 -3.30
N CYS A 139 0.37 -17.66 -3.78
CA CYS A 139 -0.66 -17.61 -4.81
C CYS A 139 -0.21 -18.30 -6.09
N THR A 140 1.03 -18.10 -6.53
CA THR A 140 1.56 -18.76 -7.74
C THR A 140 1.73 -20.26 -7.56
N ILE A 141 2.14 -20.72 -6.38
CA ILE A 141 2.19 -22.16 -6.07
C ILE A 141 0.78 -22.76 -6.07
N LEU A 142 -0.18 -22.09 -5.43
CA LEU A 142 -1.58 -22.53 -5.41
C LEU A 142 -2.19 -22.54 -6.82
N PHE A 143 -1.86 -21.55 -7.64
CA PHE A 143 -2.31 -21.47 -9.03
C PHE A 143 -1.69 -22.58 -9.89
N GLY A 144 -0.40 -22.88 -9.71
CA GLY A 144 0.27 -24.00 -10.37
C GLY A 144 -0.23 -25.37 -9.94
N ALA A 145 -0.88 -25.48 -8.77
CA ALA A 145 -1.52 -26.70 -8.28
C ALA A 145 -2.95 -26.91 -8.83
N ILE A 146 -3.47 -25.98 -9.63
CA ILE A 146 -4.77 -26.13 -10.30
C ILE A 146 -4.60 -27.12 -11.46
N PRO A 147 -5.45 -28.18 -11.56
CA PRO A 147 -5.36 -29.17 -12.62
C PRO A 147 -5.55 -28.55 -14.02
N MET A 148 -5.01 -29.22 -15.04
CA MET A 148 -5.19 -28.84 -16.44
C MET A 148 -6.64 -29.06 -16.88
N THR A 149 -7.05 -28.45 -18.00
CA THR A 149 -8.44 -28.35 -18.45
C THR A 149 -9.18 -29.70 -18.47
N ASP A 150 -8.51 -30.77 -18.90
CA ASP A 150 -9.13 -32.10 -19.01
C ASP A 150 -9.42 -32.71 -17.63
N GLU A 151 -8.44 -32.78 -16.73
CA GLU A 151 -8.62 -33.23 -15.33
C GLU A 151 -9.55 -32.31 -14.54
N ALA A 152 -9.54 -31.00 -14.87
CA ALA A 152 -10.39 -30.01 -14.24
C ALA A 152 -11.88 -30.25 -14.53
N ARG A 153 -12.21 -30.79 -15.71
CA ARG A 153 -13.57 -31.16 -16.12
C ARG A 153 -14.05 -32.45 -15.44
N GLU A 154 -13.14 -33.37 -15.14
CA GLU A 154 -13.47 -34.62 -14.43
C GLU A 154 -13.83 -34.35 -12.95
N HIS A 155 -13.19 -33.37 -12.32
CA HIS A 155 -13.38 -33.08 -10.89
C HIS A 155 -13.68 -31.58 -10.63
N PRO A 156 -14.84 -31.06 -11.08
CA PRO A 156 -15.13 -29.63 -11.07
C PRO A 156 -15.14 -29.02 -9.66
N ALA A 157 -15.63 -29.76 -8.66
CA ALA A 157 -15.66 -29.30 -7.28
C ALA A 157 -14.26 -29.11 -6.67
N ARG A 158 -13.31 -30.01 -7.00
CA ARG A 158 -11.93 -29.93 -6.51
C ARG A 158 -11.18 -28.78 -7.16
N THR A 159 -11.36 -28.60 -8.47
CA THR A 159 -10.80 -27.48 -9.24
C THR A 159 -11.28 -26.14 -8.71
N MET A 160 -12.60 -25.99 -8.49
CA MET A 160 -13.17 -24.77 -7.97
C MET A 160 -12.63 -24.44 -6.57
N ALA A 161 -12.48 -25.44 -5.70
CA ALA A 161 -11.91 -25.24 -4.37
C ALA A 161 -10.43 -24.81 -4.43
N ALA A 162 -9.63 -25.36 -5.35
CA ALA A 162 -8.25 -24.94 -5.57
C ALA A 162 -8.17 -23.49 -6.12
N ALA A 163 -9.01 -23.17 -7.09
CA ALA A 163 -9.12 -21.83 -7.68
C ALA A 163 -9.51 -20.79 -6.62
N GLU A 164 -10.52 -21.08 -5.79
CA GLU A 164 -10.98 -20.16 -4.75
C GLU A 164 -9.88 -19.91 -3.71
N ARG A 165 -9.07 -20.92 -3.35
CA ARG A 165 -7.89 -20.70 -2.49
C ARG A 165 -6.87 -19.76 -3.12
N ALA A 166 -6.59 -19.91 -4.41
CA ALA A 166 -5.70 -19.01 -5.15
C ALA A 166 -6.27 -17.58 -5.22
N ILE A 167 -7.58 -17.44 -5.45
CA ILE A 167 -8.29 -16.15 -5.48
C ILE A 167 -8.16 -15.44 -4.13
N GLN A 168 -8.51 -16.12 -3.03
CA GLN A 168 -8.42 -15.55 -1.70
C GLN A 168 -6.98 -15.13 -1.37
N MET A 169 -5.99 -15.97 -1.70
CA MET A 169 -4.59 -15.63 -1.50
C MET A 169 -4.17 -14.39 -2.30
N ASN A 170 -4.60 -14.28 -3.56
CA ASN A 170 -4.29 -13.14 -4.41
C ASN A 170 -4.90 -11.83 -3.87
N ILE A 171 -6.14 -11.89 -3.39
CA ILE A 171 -6.84 -10.74 -2.80
C ILE A 171 -6.14 -10.29 -1.52
N ILE A 172 -5.74 -11.22 -0.65
CA ILE A 172 -5.01 -10.89 0.59
C ILE A 172 -3.66 -10.28 0.24
N ALA A 173 -2.90 -10.86 -0.71
CA ALA A 173 -1.63 -10.31 -1.18
C ALA A 173 -1.78 -8.86 -1.65
N ALA A 174 -2.75 -8.60 -2.55
CA ALA A 174 -3.02 -7.27 -3.07
C ALA A 174 -3.45 -6.28 -1.97
N SER A 175 -4.13 -6.73 -0.92
CA SER A 175 -4.48 -5.90 0.24
C SER A 175 -3.23 -5.43 0.99
N HIS A 176 -2.29 -6.34 1.27
CA HIS A 176 -1.02 -6.00 1.92
C HIS A 176 -0.15 -5.07 1.07
N PHE A 177 -0.11 -5.29 -0.25
CA PHE A 177 0.56 -4.38 -1.18
C PHE A 177 0.00 -2.96 -1.08
N ASN A 178 -1.33 -2.81 -1.07
CA ASN A 178 -1.98 -1.50 -0.92
C ASN A 178 -1.71 -0.86 0.45
N MET A 179 -1.62 -1.64 1.52
CA MET A 179 -1.23 -1.12 2.85
C MET A 179 0.20 -0.58 2.86
N GLY A 180 1.13 -1.27 2.19
CA GLY A 180 2.51 -0.80 2.01
C GLY A 180 2.57 0.49 1.20
N LEU A 181 1.93 0.53 0.03
CA LEU A 181 1.86 1.73 -0.80
C LEU A 181 1.30 2.92 -0.03
N ARG A 182 0.22 2.71 0.75
CA ARG A 182 -0.36 3.74 1.60
C ARG A 182 0.65 4.30 2.59
N ALA A 183 1.47 3.45 3.21
CA ALA A 183 2.51 3.89 4.14
C ALA A 183 3.54 4.80 3.46
N ILE A 184 3.96 4.49 2.23
CA ILE A 184 4.82 5.37 1.42
C ILE A 184 4.13 6.73 1.16
N PHE A 185 2.85 6.75 0.81
CA PHE A 185 2.17 8.04 0.58
C PHE A 185 2.08 8.88 1.86
N TYR A 186 1.84 8.26 3.01
CA TYR A 186 1.87 8.94 4.30
C TYR A 186 3.27 9.40 4.70
N SER A 187 4.33 8.68 4.32
CA SER A 187 5.70 9.13 4.58
C SER A 187 6.04 10.41 3.82
N ILE A 188 5.47 10.62 2.62
CA ILE A 188 5.57 11.90 1.90
C ILE A 188 4.86 13.02 2.66
N GLY A 189 3.66 12.78 3.19
CA GLY A 189 2.97 13.74 4.05
C GLY A 189 3.76 14.07 5.33
N TYR A 190 4.42 13.06 5.89
CA TYR A 190 5.28 13.17 7.07
C TYR A 190 6.50 14.07 6.82
N LEU A 191 7.03 14.14 5.61
CA LEU A 191 8.13 15.07 5.28
C LEU A 191 7.75 16.54 5.53
N GLY A 192 6.46 16.89 5.45
CA GLY A 192 5.98 18.22 5.81
C GLY A 192 6.29 18.64 7.26
N TRP A 193 6.50 17.67 8.16
CA TRP A 193 6.86 17.93 9.56
C TRP A 193 8.29 18.47 9.73
N PHE A 194 9.18 18.26 8.76
CA PHE A 194 10.51 18.87 8.79
C PHE A 194 10.47 20.39 8.57
N VAL A 195 9.45 20.91 7.89
CA VAL A 195 9.33 22.36 7.62
C VAL A 195 8.57 23.06 8.75
N SER A 196 7.35 22.61 9.05
CA SER A 196 6.50 23.22 10.07
C SER A 196 5.35 22.27 10.49
N PRO A 197 4.89 22.31 11.75
CA PRO A 197 3.72 21.55 12.19
C PRO A 197 2.45 21.86 11.38
N TRP A 198 2.31 23.09 10.89
CA TRP A 198 1.18 23.51 10.05
C TRP A 198 1.22 22.86 8.67
N ILE A 199 2.41 22.82 8.05
CA ILE A 199 2.63 22.15 6.76
C ILE A 199 2.41 20.65 6.92
N PHE A 200 2.81 20.06 8.04
CA PHE A 200 2.53 18.66 8.33
C PHE A 200 1.03 18.35 8.41
N MET A 201 0.25 19.17 9.10
CA MET A 201 -1.21 19.02 9.16
C MET A 201 -1.84 19.13 7.76
N LEU A 202 -1.44 20.14 6.99
CA LEU A 202 -1.95 20.36 5.63
C LEU A 202 -1.55 19.24 4.68
N ALA A 203 -0.29 18.79 4.71
CA ALA A 203 0.22 17.70 3.90
C ALA A 203 -0.47 16.38 4.25
N SER A 204 -0.63 16.07 5.54
CA SER A 204 -1.34 14.87 6.01
C SER A 204 -2.81 14.87 5.60
N GLY A 205 -3.48 16.01 5.73
CA GLY A 205 -4.86 16.19 5.24
C GLY A 205 -4.97 16.03 3.73
N THR A 206 -4.02 16.61 2.97
CA THR A 206 -3.97 16.50 1.51
C THR A 206 -3.76 15.04 1.08
N VAL A 207 -2.81 14.33 1.69
CA VAL A 207 -2.59 12.90 1.44
C VAL A 207 -3.85 12.10 1.76
N PHE A 208 -4.52 12.36 2.88
CA PHE A 208 -5.76 11.70 3.24
C PHE A 208 -6.87 11.93 2.18
N VAL A 209 -7.07 13.17 1.75
CA VAL A 209 -8.05 13.53 0.71
C VAL A 209 -7.70 12.87 -0.62
N VAL A 210 -6.43 12.91 -1.03
CA VAL A 210 -5.95 12.27 -2.27
C VAL A 210 -6.18 10.77 -2.22
N LEU A 211 -5.87 10.10 -1.11
CA LEU A 211 -6.09 8.66 -0.95
C LEU A 211 -7.58 8.30 -1.00
N ILE A 212 -8.45 9.06 -0.33
CA ILE A 212 -9.91 8.86 -0.40
C ILE A 212 -10.43 9.08 -1.82
N ARG A 213 -10.03 10.18 -2.46
CA ARG A 213 -10.42 10.47 -3.85
C ARG A 213 -9.96 9.35 -4.78
N ARG A 214 -8.72 8.87 -4.62
CA ARG A 214 -8.18 7.76 -5.41
C ARG A 214 -8.95 6.46 -5.19
N GLN A 215 -9.41 6.18 -3.97
CA GLN A 215 -10.08 4.92 -3.67
C GLN A 215 -11.58 4.89 -4.03
N TYR A 216 -12.27 6.03 -3.99
CA TYR A 216 -13.72 6.12 -4.16
C TYR A 216 -14.20 6.95 -5.36
N PHE A 217 -13.36 7.84 -5.89
CA PHE A 217 -13.71 8.78 -6.96
C PHE A 217 -12.79 8.69 -8.18
N SER A 218 -11.87 7.72 -8.22
CA SER A 218 -10.99 7.51 -9.37
C SER A 218 -11.78 7.06 -10.60
N GLU A 219 -11.38 7.57 -11.77
CA GLU A 219 -11.89 7.14 -13.07
C GLU A 219 -11.70 5.64 -13.29
N ALA A 220 -10.66 5.04 -12.71
CA ALA A 220 -10.45 3.60 -12.72
C ALA A 220 -11.64 2.83 -12.07
N ARG A 221 -12.24 3.38 -11.01
CA ARG A 221 -13.45 2.80 -10.39
C ARG A 221 -14.65 2.93 -11.34
N ARG A 222 -14.80 4.06 -12.03
CA ARG A 222 -15.88 4.26 -13.01
C ARG A 222 -15.73 3.30 -14.18
N ALA A 223 -14.52 3.15 -14.73
CA ALA A 223 -14.23 2.19 -15.79
C ALA A 223 -14.59 0.75 -15.38
N LEU A 224 -14.26 0.34 -14.14
CA LEU A 224 -14.58 -1.01 -13.65
C LEU A 224 -16.06 -1.26 -13.38
N LEU A 225 -16.83 -0.21 -13.04
CA LEU A 225 -18.25 -0.30 -12.68
C LEU A 225 -19.20 -0.04 -13.86
N ASN A 226 -18.77 0.69 -14.89
CA ASN A 226 -19.59 0.97 -16.06
C ASN A 226 -19.91 -0.32 -16.86
N ASP A 227 -19.03 -1.32 -16.82
CA ASP A 227 -19.28 -2.65 -17.40
C ASP A 227 -20.42 -3.44 -16.75
N LEU A 228 -20.94 -3.03 -15.58
CA LEU A 228 -22.08 -3.70 -14.92
C LEU A 228 -23.44 -3.16 -15.41
N ALA A 229 -23.45 -2.16 -16.30
CA ALA A 229 -24.65 -1.50 -16.79
C ALA A 229 -25.10 -1.96 -18.20
N ASP A 230 -24.34 -2.85 -18.84
CA ASP A 230 -24.67 -3.50 -20.11
C ASP A 230 -24.85 -5.02 -19.90
#